data_AF-A0A6I9P2V5-F1
#
_entry.id   AF-A0A6I9P2V5-F1
#
_cell.length_a   1.000
_cell.length_b   1.000
_cell.length_c   1.000
_cell.angle_alpha   90.00
_cell.angle_beta   90.00
_cell.angle_gamma   90.00
#
_symmetry.space_group_name_H-M   'P 1'
#
loop_
_entity.id
_entity.type
_entity.pdbx_description
1 polymer ?
#
loop_
_entity_poly.entity_id
_entity_poly.type
_entity_poly.pdbx_seq_one_letter_code
_entity_poly.pdbx_strand_id
1 'polypeptide(L)'
;MKTADSSKFPSWFFIVGLVSLRSVDLSSALRETQQCVDGTYDHEGVTCCLCAAGTFVEKHCTATTPIGKCTSCREKTYNSHPNFQESCESCTSCSQPNANLELDVSCTRARDATCRCKKDHFCGSKETCILCFPCKECTEGVKVACTATNNTVCSEKTEENATEIIPQRKEEMIWRFRPFKNHFLSATCQTLQK
;
A
#
# COMPACT_ATOMS: atom_id res chain seq x y z
N MET A 1 3.33 6.36 -107.31
CA MET A 1 2.20 7.17 -106.79
C MET A 1 2.32 7.19 -105.28
N LYS A 2 2.61 8.37 -104.70
CA LYS A 2 2.66 8.74 -103.25
C LYS A 2 3.69 7.96 -102.40
N THR A 3 4.52 8.51 -101.52
CA THR A 3 4.96 9.87 -101.10
C THR A 3 6.17 9.63 -100.16
N ALA A 4 7.05 10.63 -100.04
CA ALA A 4 8.23 10.71 -99.16
C ALA A 4 7.92 10.45 -97.66
N ASP A 5 8.90 10.14 -96.78
CA ASP A 5 9.78 11.12 -96.10
C ASP A 5 10.90 10.37 -95.32
N SER A 6 12.18 10.45 -95.69
CA SER A 6 13.29 11.31 -95.21
C SER A 6 13.54 11.47 -93.68
N SER A 7 14.73 10.99 -93.30
CA SER A 7 15.74 11.58 -92.38
C SER A 7 15.52 11.69 -90.85
N LYS A 8 16.25 10.81 -90.13
CA LYS A 8 17.26 11.02 -89.05
C LYS A 8 17.15 12.29 -88.17
N PHE A 9 17.25 12.11 -86.84
CA PHE A 9 18.05 12.91 -85.88
C PHE A 9 18.15 12.19 -84.50
N PRO A 10 19.06 12.56 -83.57
CA PRO A 10 20.22 11.73 -83.15
C PRO A 10 20.23 11.25 -81.67
N SER A 11 21.25 10.45 -81.37
CA SER A 11 21.68 9.94 -80.06
C SER A 11 21.64 10.92 -78.88
N TRP A 12 20.70 10.70 -77.97
CA TRP A 12 20.79 10.80 -76.49
C TRP A 12 19.44 10.23 -75.98
N PHE A 13 19.39 9.63 -74.78
CA PHE A 13 18.19 9.07 -74.10
C PHE A 13 17.83 7.67 -74.63
N PHE A 14 17.93 6.56 -73.89
CA PHE A 14 17.59 6.31 -72.50
C PHE A 14 18.46 5.16 -71.94
N ILE A 15 19.32 5.45 -70.97
CA ILE A 15 19.78 4.43 -70.00
C ILE A 15 19.06 4.76 -68.70
N VAL A 16 18.02 4.01 -68.36
CA VAL A 16 17.42 4.06 -67.04
C VAL A 16 17.79 2.76 -66.34
N GLY A 17 18.89 2.80 -65.58
CA GLY A 17 19.33 1.72 -64.72
C GLY A 17 18.33 1.52 -63.58
N LEU A 18 17.80 0.30 -63.45
CA LEU A 18 16.99 -0.10 -62.31
C LEU A 18 17.90 -0.30 -61.09
N VAL A 19 18.20 0.80 -60.39
CA VAL A 19 18.77 0.74 -59.04
C VAL A 19 17.61 0.32 -58.12
N SER A 20 17.65 -0.91 -57.60
CA SER A 20 16.73 -1.36 -56.55
C SER A 20 16.93 -0.50 -55.30
N LEU A 21 16.11 0.54 -55.13
CA LEU A 21 15.92 1.20 -53.85
C LEU A 21 15.35 0.16 -52.89
N ARG A 22 16.16 -0.34 -51.96
CA ARG A 22 15.63 -0.95 -50.75
C ARG A 22 14.94 0.19 -50.00
N SER A 23 13.61 0.20 -50.02
CA SER A 23 12.81 1.04 -49.13
C SER A 23 13.22 0.68 -47.71
N VAL A 24 14.03 1.51 -47.07
CA VAL A 24 14.18 1.44 -45.62
C VAL A 24 12.84 1.95 -45.09
N ASP A 25 12.05 1.04 -44.53
CA ASP A 25 10.72 1.34 -44.01
C ASP A 25 10.82 2.48 -42.98
N LEU A 26 10.36 3.66 -43.40
CA LEU A 26 10.20 4.86 -42.57
C LEU A 26 9.27 4.61 -41.36
N SER A 27 8.52 3.51 -41.38
CA SER A 27 7.70 2.98 -40.30
C SER A 27 8.48 2.74 -39.00
N SER A 28 9.78 2.43 -39.10
CA SER A 28 10.62 2.18 -37.92
C SER A 28 11.16 3.46 -37.27
N ALA A 29 11.18 4.58 -38.00
CA ALA A 29 11.77 5.85 -37.54
C ALA A 29 10.80 6.77 -36.79
N LEU A 30 9.49 6.47 -36.76
CA LEU A 30 8.56 7.12 -35.83
C LEU A 30 8.46 6.38 -34.48
N ARG A 31 9.25 5.31 -34.30
CA ARG A 31 9.34 4.52 -33.06
C ARG A 31 10.49 4.98 -32.15
N GLU A 32 11.14 6.09 -32.48
CA GLU A 32 12.19 6.68 -31.64
C GLU A 32 11.58 7.73 -30.71
N THR A 33 11.17 7.21 -29.55
CA THR A 33 11.05 7.89 -28.25
C THR A 33 10.14 9.12 -28.18
N GLN A 34 8.84 8.88 -28.16
CA GLN A 34 8.03 9.67 -27.23
C GLN A 34 8.53 9.35 -25.82
N GLN A 35 9.40 10.19 -25.28
CA GLN A 35 10.04 9.94 -24.00
C GLN A 35 9.00 10.15 -22.89
N CYS A 36 8.28 9.09 -22.55
CA CYS A 36 7.31 9.11 -21.45
C CYS A 36 8.07 9.36 -20.16
N VAL A 37 7.80 10.50 -19.52
CA VAL A 37 8.48 10.94 -18.29
C VAL A 37 8.26 9.93 -17.15
N ASP A 38 7.04 9.40 -17.07
CA ASP A 38 6.59 8.53 -15.99
C ASP A 38 6.70 7.03 -16.34
N GLY A 39 7.29 6.69 -17.48
CA GLY A 39 7.43 5.32 -17.99
C GLY A 39 6.32 4.88 -18.95
N THR A 40 6.31 3.60 -19.30
CA THR A 40 5.43 3.03 -20.34
C THR A 40 4.72 1.75 -19.90
N TYR A 41 3.60 1.43 -20.54
CA TYR A 41 2.90 0.15 -20.43
C TYR A 41 2.43 -0.34 -21.80
N ASP A 42 2.26 -1.64 -21.98
CA ASP A 42 1.73 -2.20 -23.23
C ASP A 42 0.21 -2.37 -23.17
N HIS A 43 -0.47 -1.94 -24.23
CA HIS A 43 -1.90 -2.13 -24.43
C HIS A 43 -2.17 -2.50 -25.89
N GLU A 44 -2.78 -3.67 -26.12
CA GLU A 44 -3.12 -4.17 -27.47
C GLU A 44 -1.92 -4.19 -28.45
N GLY A 45 -0.70 -4.46 -27.95
CA GLY A 45 0.52 -4.47 -28.76
C GLY A 45 1.10 -3.09 -29.08
N VAL A 46 0.55 -2.03 -28.48
CA VAL A 46 1.04 -0.65 -28.56
C VAL A 46 1.64 -0.24 -27.22
N THR A 47 2.83 0.35 -27.27
CA THR A 47 3.49 0.90 -26.08
C THR A 47 2.95 2.30 -25.78
N CYS A 48 2.26 2.44 -24.65
CA CYS A 48 1.62 3.66 -24.17
C CYS A 48 2.43 4.31 -23.04
N CYS A 49 2.30 5.63 -22.86
CA CYS A 49 2.83 6.32 -21.67
C CYS A 49 1.94 6.07 -20.45
N LEU A 50 2.56 5.84 -19.29
CA LEU A 50 1.87 5.80 -18.00
C LEU A 50 1.23 7.16 -17.67
N CYS A 51 0.10 7.12 -16.97
CA CYS A 51 -0.52 8.29 -16.39
C CYS A 51 0.17 8.65 -15.08
N ALA A 52 0.42 9.94 -14.83
CA ALA A 52 1.10 10.40 -13.61
C ALA A 52 0.30 10.07 -12.33
N ALA A 53 0.97 10.14 -11.17
CA ALA A 53 0.32 9.99 -9.88
C ALA A 53 -0.86 10.98 -9.73
N GLY A 54 -1.95 10.50 -9.15
CA GLY A 54 -3.22 11.19 -9.01
C GLY A 54 -4.06 11.36 -10.28
N THR A 55 -3.71 10.58 -11.30
CA THR A 55 -4.54 10.39 -12.48
C THR A 55 -4.77 8.91 -12.76
N PHE A 56 -5.77 8.61 -13.59
CA PHE A 56 -6.09 7.28 -14.11
C PHE A 56 -6.29 7.34 -15.63
N VAL A 57 -6.21 6.19 -16.29
CA VAL A 57 -6.46 6.06 -17.73
C VAL A 57 -7.96 6.15 -18.01
N GLU A 58 -8.41 7.23 -18.64
CA GLU A 58 -9.78 7.32 -19.15
C GLU A 58 -9.90 6.67 -20.54
N LYS A 59 -8.83 6.74 -21.34
CA LYS A 59 -8.76 6.10 -22.66
C LYS A 59 -7.34 5.67 -22.95
N HIS A 60 -7.15 4.40 -23.28
CA HIS A 60 -5.84 3.89 -23.68
C HIS A 60 -5.32 4.52 -24.97
N CYS A 61 -4.01 4.47 -25.14
CA CYS A 61 -3.39 4.84 -26.41
C CYS A 61 -3.69 3.76 -27.47
N THR A 62 -3.61 4.14 -28.74
CA THR A 62 -3.76 3.22 -29.87
C THR A 62 -2.63 3.47 -30.87
N ALA A 63 -2.49 2.60 -31.89
CA ALA A 63 -1.47 2.77 -32.93
C ALA A 63 -1.56 4.13 -33.65
N THR A 64 -2.77 4.73 -33.71
CA THR A 64 -3.02 6.05 -34.30
C THR A 64 -3.00 7.18 -33.27
N THR A 65 -3.10 6.86 -31.98
CA THR A 65 -3.20 7.83 -30.88
C THR A 65 -2.16 7.45 -29.82
N PRO A 66 -0.87 7.82 -30.00
CA PRO A 66 0.22 7.34 -29.15
C PRO A 66 0.15 7.85 -27.70
N ILE A 67 -0.67 8.87 -27.45
CA ILE A 67 -0.93 9.44 -26.13
C ILE A 67 -2.35 9.06 -25.72
N GLY A 68 -2.47 8.20 -24.71
CA GLY A 68 -3.75 7.93 -24.06
C GLY A 68 -4.29 9.17 -23.33
N LYS A 69 -5.56 9.12 -22.91
CA LYS A 69 -6.17 10.16 -22.10
C LYS A 69 -6.05 9.79 -20.62
N CYS A 70 -5.34 10.63 -19.86
CA CYS A 70 -5.26 10.54 -18.41
C CYS A 70 -6.17 11.59 -17.77
N THR A 71 -6.93 11.20 -16.76
CA THR A 71 -7.86 12.08 -16.05
C THR A 71 -7.58 12.06 -14.56
N SER A 72 -7.70 13.23 -13.93
CA SER A 72 -7.49 13.42 -12.50
C SER A 72 -8.43 12.56 -11.65
N CYS A 73 -7.92 11.98 -10.58
CA CYS A 73 -8.75 11.31 -9.57
C CYS A 73 -9.81 12.26 -9.01
N ARG A 74 -10.99 11.71 -8.70
CA ARG A 74 -12.05 12.45 -7.99
C ARG A 74 -11.70 12.61 -6.52
N GLU A 75 -12.48 13.44 -5.82
CA GLU A 75 -12.35 13.56 -4.37
C GLU A 75 -12.51 12.19 -3.69
N LYS A 76 -11.76 11.97 -2.61
CA LYS A 76 -11.73 10.72 -1.85
C LYS A 76 -11.22 9.50 -2.64
N THR A 77 -10.51 9.73 -3.75
CA THR A 77 -9.78 8.68 -4.47
C THR A 77 -8.37 9.13 -4.83
N TYR A 78 -7.46 8.18 -4.99
CA TYR A 78 -6.06 8.45 -5.29
C TYR A 78 -5.41 7.35 -6.14
N ASN A 79 -4.29 7.66 -6.79
CA ASN A 79 -3.31 6.70 -7.28
C ASN A 79 -1.93 7.25 -6.93
N SER A 80 -1.13 6.51 -6.16
CA SER A 80 0.11 7.03 -5.56
C SER A 80 1.30 7.12 -6.52
N HIS A 81 1.24 6.37 -7.62
CA HIS A 81 2.35 6.21 -8.55
C HIS A 81 1.88 6.38 -10.01
N PRO A 82 2.82 6.60 -10.93
CA PRO A 82 2.59 6.38 -12.34
C PRO A 82 1.90 5.05 -12.62
N ASN A 83 0.83 5.08 -13.40
CA ASN A 83 -0.04 3.92 -13.54
C ASN A 83 -0.72 3.80 -14.91
N PHE A 84 -1.29 2.62 -15.14
CA PHE A 84 -2.14 2.28 -16.28
C PHE A 84 -3.56 1.90 -15.83
N GLN A 85 -3.93 2.24 -14.59
CA GLN A 85 -5.20 1.84 -14.01
C GLN A 85 -6.34 2.64 -14.63
N GLU A 86 -7.47 2.00 -14.92
CA GLU A 86 -8.67 2.66 -15.47
C GLU A 86 -9.52 3.34 -14.39
N SER A 87 -9.06 3.33 -13.13
CA SER A 87 -9.74 3.98 -12.01
C SER A 87 -8.74 4.37 -10.93
N CYS A 88 -9.18 5.21 -9.99
CA CYS A 88 -8.42 5.54 -8.80
C CYS A 88 -8.89 4.71 -7.60
N GLU A 89 -7.95 4.35 -6.74
CA GLU A 89 -8.21 3.67 -5.47
C GLU A 89 -8.98 4.57 -4.50
N SER A 90 -9.77 3.97 -3.61
CA SER A 90 -10.51 4.74 -2.60
C SER A 90 -9.59 5.08 -1.44
N CYS A 91 -9.66 6.32 -0.95
CA CYS A 91 -8.85 6.71 0.20
C CYS A 91 -9.27 5.94 1.46
N THR A 92 -8.29 5.65 2.31
CA THR A 92 -8.49 5.14 3.66
C THR A 92 -9.36 6.10 4.47
N SER A 93 -10.36 5.57 5.17
CA SER A 93 -11.17 6.31 6.14
C SER A 93 -10.63 6.07 7.54
N CYS A 94 -10.62 7.10 8.39
CA CYS A 94 -10.24 6.99 9.81
C CYS A 94 -11.44 7.17 10.76
N SER A 95 -12.65 7.24 10.21
CA SER A 95 -13.88 7.57 10.95
C SER A 95 -14.67 6.33 11.37
N GLN A 96 -14.04 5.16 11.39
CA GLN A 96 -14.71 3.92 11.80
C GLN A 96 -15.18 4.06 13.26
N PRO A 97 -16.46 3.80 13.54
CA PRO A 97 -16.97 3.84 14.91
C PRO A 97 -16.24 2.78 15.74
N ASN A 98 -15.92 3.12 16.99
CA ASN A 98 -15.24 2.26 17.96
C ASN A 98 -13.79 1.86 17.63
N ALA A 99 -13.21 2.30 16.49
CA ALA A 99 -11.82 1.99 16.16
C ALA A 99 -10.79 2.86 16.92
N ASN A 100 -11.26 3.97 17.52
CA ASN A 100 -10.43 4.97 18.20
C ASN A 100 -9.30 5.54 17.32
N LEU A 101 -9.57 5.68 16.03
CA LEU A 101 -8.69 6.29 15.03
C LEU A 101 -9.03 7.76 14.81
N GLU A 102 -8.04 8.53 14.37
CA GLU A 102 -8.19 9.89 13.86
C GLU A 102 -7.30 10.10 12.63
N LEU A 103 -7.65 11.11 11.82
CA LEU A 103 -6.90 11.45 10.62
C LEU A 103 -5.53 12.02 11.01
N ASP A 104 -4.47 11.46 10.46
CA ASP A 104 -3.10 11.96 10.63
C ASP A 104 -2.69 12.78 9.40
N VAL A 105 -2.71 12.14 8.22
CA VAL A 105 -2.47 12.80 6.93
C VAL A 105 -3.72 12.72 6.08
N SER A 106 -4.12 13.85 5.50
CA SER A 106 -5.29 13.92 4.62
C SER A 106 -5.02 13.25 3.27
N CYS A 107 -6.08 12.65 2.71
CA CYS A 107 -6.00 12.10 1.36
C CYS A 107 -5.84 13.21 0.33
N THR A 108 -5.01 12.97 -0.67
CA THR A 108 -4.87 13.79 -1.87
C THR A 108 -5.06 12.91 -3.10
N ARG A 109 -5.22 13.50 -4.27
CA ARG A 109 -5.34 12.71 -5.51
C ARG A 109 -4.13 11.80 -5.74
N ALA A 110 -2.95 12.17 -5.27
CA ALA A 110 -1.72 11.40 -5.48
C ALA A 110 -1.23 10.64 -4.23
N ARG A 111 -1.97 10.65 -3.11
CA ARG A 111 -1.55 10.02 -1.85
C ARG A 111 -2.75 9.62 -1.02
N ASP A 112 -2.70 8.42 -0.45
CA ASP A 112 -3.72 7.97 0.49
C ASP A 112 -3.74 8.83 1.76
N ALA A 113 -4.86 8.79 2.48
CA ALA A 113 -4.91 9.22 3.87
C ALA A 113 -4.19 8.21 4.78
N THR A 114 -3.61 8.71 5.86
CA THR A 114 -3.10 7.85 6.95
C THR A 114 -3.87 8.14 8.23
N CYS A 115 -4.06 7.09 9.03
CA CYS A 115 -4.73 7.17 10.31
C CYS A 115 -3.74 6.97 11.45
N ARG A 116 -4.04 7.57 12.61
CA ARG A 116 -3.34 7.31 13.86
C ARG A 116 -4.33 7.03 14.98
N CYS A 117 -3.86 6.42 16.06
CA CYS A 117 -4.68 6.29 17.27
C CYS A 117 -4.98 7.65 17.88
N LYS A 118 -6.21 7.82 18.36
CA LYS A 118 -6.61 8.95 19.19
C LYS A 118 -5.74 9.03 20.44
N LYS A 119 -5.78 10.19 21.09
CA LYS A 119 -5.16 10.40 22.39
C LYS A 119 -5.56 9.27 23.37
N ASP A 120 -4.58 8.85 24.18
CA ASP A 120 -4.74 7.81 25.20
C ASP A 120 -5.13 6.43 24.65
N HIS A 121 -4.84 6.17 23.37
CA HIS A 121 -4.95 4.87 22.73
C HIS A 121 -3.67 4.49 21.97
N PHE A 122 -3.41 3.19 21.84
CA PHE A 122 -2.23 2.66 21.18
C PHE A 122 -2.56 1.43 20.31
N CYS A 123 -1.62 1.10 19.42
CA CYS A 123 -1.70 -0.06 18.57
C CYS A 123 -0.32 -0.63 18.24
N GLY A 124 -0.08 -1.91 18.52
CA GLY A 124 1.26 -2.50 18.39
C GLY A 124 1.83 -2.54 16.97
N SER A 125 0.99 -2.32 15.94
CA SER A 125 1.42 -2.26 14.54
C SER A 125 1.17 -0.88 13.96
N LYS A 126 2.21 -0.27 13.38
CA LYS A 126 2.10 1.02 12.67
C LYS A 126 1.37 0.90 11.34
N GLU A 127 1.59 -0.20 10.62
CA GLU A 127 1.17 -0.34 9.23
C GLU A 127 -0.23 -0.95 9.08
N THR A 128 -0.70 -1.69 10.09
CA THR A 128 -1.95 -2.46 10.02
C THR A 128 -2.91 -2.10 11.16
N CYS A 129 -2.82 -0.88 11.68
CA CYS A 129 -3.66 -0.52 12.81
C CYS A 129 -5.10 -0.22 12.38
N ILE A 130 -5.96 -1.23 12.52
CA ILE A 130 -7.40 -1.13 12.24
C ILE A 130 -8.18 -0.79 13.53
N LEU A 131 -7.61 -1.06 14.70
CA LEU A 131 -8.24 -0.88 16.01
C LEU A 131 -7.21 -0.44 17.05
N CYS A 132 -7.48 0.66 17.74
CA CYS A 132 -6.64 1.17 18.82
C CYS A 132 -7.23 0.84 20.21
N PHE A 133 -6.36 0.37 21.10
CA PHE A 133 -6.69 -0.02 22.47
C PHE A 133 -6.40 1.11 23.44
N PRO A 134 -7.20 1.29 24.50
CA PRO A 134 -6.92 2.28 25.52
C PRO A 134 -5.58 1.99 26.21
N CYS A 135 -4.83 3.05 26.49
CA CYS A 135 -3.57 2.95 27.22
C CYS A 135 -3.82 2.47 28.65
N LYS A 136 -2.86 1.73 29.21
CA LYS A 136 -2.89 1.32 30.61
C LYS A 136 -2.72 2.53 31.53
N GLU A 137 -3.56 2.64 32.54
CA GLU A 137 -3.41 3.60 33.64
C GLU A 137 -2.53 3.01 34.75
N CYS A 138 -1.68 3.86 35.35
CA CYS A 138 -0.72 3.45 36.38
C CYS A 138 -0.98 4.22 37.68
N THR A 139 -1.09 3.49 38.81
CA THR A 139 -1.29 4.10 40.14
C THR A 139 0.01 4.59 40.78
N GLU A 140 1.12 3.90 40.51
CA GLU A 140 2.44 4.13 41.14
C GLU A 140 3.37 5.01 40.28
N GLY A 141 2.81 5.66 39.25
CA GLY A 141 3.57 6.42 38.26
C GLY A 141 3.91 5.66 36.98
N VAL A 142 4.33 6.43 35.98
CA VAL A 142 4.56 5.98 34.60
C VAL A 142 6.06 5.88 34.33
N LYS A 143 6.52 4.70 33.92
CA LYS A 143 7.91 4.44 33.50
C LYS A 143 8.12 4.78 32.03
N VAL A 144 7.17 4.40 31.18
CA VAL A 144 7.16 4.75 29.74
C VAL A 144 5.77 5.26 29.39
N ALA A 145 5.69 6.48 28.88
CA ALA A 145 4.44 7.09 28.47
C ALA A 145 3.80 6.36 27.29
N CYS A 146 2.47 6.40 27.22
CA CYS A 146 1.76 5.87 26.08
C CYS A 146 2.06 6.68 24.81
N THR A 147 2.11 5.97 23.69
CA THR A 147 2.23 6.57 22.35
C THR A 147 1.21 5.91 21.43
N ALA A 148 1.00 6.45 20.23
CA ALA A 148 0.08 5.85 19.27
C ALA A 148 0.43 4.38 18.92
N THR A 149 1.66 3.93 19.19
CA THR A 149 2.13 2.59 18.83
C THR A 149 2.51 1.70 20.00
N ASN A 150 2.68 2.28 21.19
CA ASN A 150 3.14 1.56 22.37
C ASN A 150 2.26 1.90 23.57
N ASN A 151 1.89 0.86 24.32
CA ASN A 151 1.16 1.01 25.58
C ASN A 151 2.02 1.69 26.65
N THR A 152 1.36 2.26 27.66
CA THR A 152 2.01 2.70 28.90
C THR A 152 2.71 1.54 29.60
N VAL A 153 3.92 1.78 30.09
CA VAL A 153 4.61 0.89 31.04
C VAL A 153 4.62 1.55 32.41
N CYS A 154 4.09 0.86 33.42
CA CYS A 154 4.02 1.38 34.79
C CYS A 154 5.34 1.18 35.54
N SER A 155 5.61 2.06 36.50
CA SER A 155 6.67 1.86 37.48
C SER A 155 6.33 0.70 38.41
N GLU A 156 7.37 0.04 38.92
CA GLU A 156 7.22 -0.97 39.98
C GLU A 156 7.04 -0.26 41.32
N LYS A 157 6.32 -0.90 42.25
CA LYS A 157 6.25 -0.42 43.63
C LYS A 157 7.64 -0.55 44.25
N THR A 158 8.27 0.56 44.62
CA THR A 158 9.41 0.51 45.53
C THR A 158 8.86 0.14 46.91
N GLU A 159 9.06 -1.10 47.36
CA GLU A 159 8.87 -1.48 48.75
C GLU A 159 10.00 -0.89 49.62
N GLU A 160 10.11 0.44 49.67
CA GLU A 160 11.06 1.15 50.53
C GLU A 160 10.30 2.02 51.54
N ASN A 161 9.49 1.37 52.38
CA ASN A 161 9.23 1.82 53.77
C ASN A 161 8.42 0.82 54.61
N ALA A 162 8.81 -0.45 54.58
CA ALA A 162 8.51 -1.36 55.69
C ALA A 162 9.83 -1.78 56.32
N THR A 163 10.58 -0.81 56.88
CA THR A 163 11.57 -1.11 57.92
C THR A 163 10.84 -1.71 59.11
N GLU A 164 10.67 -3.03 59.04
CA GLU A 164 10.96 -4.00 60.08
C GLU A 164 11.20 -3.41 61.47
N ILE A 165 10.12 -3.18 62.22
CA ILE A 165 10.17 -3.35 63.68
C ILE A 165 9.52 -4.71 63.95
N ILE A 166 10.35 -5.74 64.13
CA ILE A 166 9.93 -7.02 64.71
C ILE A 166 9.78 -6.81 66.23
N PRO A 167 8.59 -6.98 66.83
CA PRO A 167 8.54 -7.38 68.23
C PRO A 167 8.58 -8.91 68.27
N GLN A 168 9.71 -9.45 68.74
CA GLN A 168 9.84 -10.86 69.09
C GLN A 168 8.78 -11.23 70.14
N ARG A 169 7.78 -12.02 69.77
CA ARG A 169 6.98 -12.80 70.73
C ARG A 169 6.97 -14.25 70.29
N LYS A 170 7.81 -15.05 70.94
CA LYS A 170 7.74 -16.51 70.91
C LYS A 170 6.45 -16.93 71.59
N GLU A 171 5.58 -17.63 70.88
CA GLU A 171 4.63 -18.56 71.49
C GLU A 171 4.62 -19.84 70.64
N GLU A 172 4.98 -20.94 71.31
CA GLU A 172 5.03 -22.28 70.75
C GLU A 172 3.61 -22.81 70.53
N MET A 173 3.33 -23.36 69.34
CA MET A 173 2.17 -24.22 69.14
C MET A 173 2.57 -25.48 68.37
N ILE A 174 2.45 -26.60 69.08
CA ILE A 174 2.77 -27.97 68.68
C ILE A 174 1.76 -28.41 67.61
N TRP A 175 2.22 -28.63 66.37
CA TRP A 175 1.40 -29.22 65.30
C TRP A 175 1.40 -30.75 65.40
N ARG A 176 0.25 -31.32 65.76
CA ARG A 176 -0.04 -32.76 65.61
C ARG A 176 -0.36 -33.04 64.14
N PHE A 177 0.53 -33.74 63.43
CA PHE A 177 0.28 -34.22 62.08
C PHE A 177 -0.75 -35.37 62.07
N ARG A 178 -1.84 -35.23 61.31
CA ARG A 178 -2.68 -36.35 60.84
C ARG A 178 -2.41 -36.55 59.34
N PRO A 179 -2.09 -37.76 58.87
CA PRO A 179 -1.98 -38.03 57.44
C PRO A 179 -3.37 -38.22 56.84
N PHE A 180 -3.74 -37.39 55.86
CA PHE A 180 -4.96 -37.58 55.07
C PHE A 180 -4.61 -38.40 53.81
N LYS A 181 -5.22 -39.58 53.69
CA LYS A 181 -5.07 -40.50 52.56
C LYS A 181 -5.83 -39.97 51.33
N ASN A 182 -5.19 -40.12 50.17
CA ASN A 182 -5.74 -39.95 48.83
C ASN A 182 -7.01 -40.77 48.61
N HIS A 183 -8.02 -40.15 47.99
CA HIS A 183 -9.03 -40.88 47.23
C HIS A 183 -9.33 -40.14 45.92
N PHE A 184 -8.88 -40.76 44.82
CA PHE A 184 -9.24 -40.47 43.44
C PHE A 184 -10.75 -40.66 43.26
N LEU A 185 -11.45 -39.67 42.71
CA LEU A 185 -12.73 -39.90 42.03
C LEU A 185 -12.75 -39.12 40.71
N SER A 186 -12.89 -39.89 39.64
CA SER A 186 -12.97 -39.51 38.24
C SER A 186 -14.24 -38.71 37.94
N ALA A 187 -14.12 -37.57 37.27
CA ALA A 187 -15.25 -36.81 36.76
C ALA A 187 -15.58 -37.26 35.33
N THR A 188 -16.75 -37.86 35.13
CA THR A 188 -17.32 -38.13 33.80
C THR A 188 -18.16 -36.94 33.34
N CYS A 189 -17.88 -36.49 32.11
CA CYS A 189 -18.64 -35.47 31.37
C CYS A 189 -19.94 -36.08 30.83
N GLN A 190 -21.09 -35.46 31.10
CA GLN A 190 -22.34 -35.75 30.40
C GLN A 190 -22.86 -34.47 29.74
N THR A 191 -22.88 -34.53 28.41
CA THR A 191 -23.54 -33.62 27.48
C THR A 191 -25.06 -33.77 27.58
N LEU A 192 -25.77 -32.67 27.83
CA LEU A 192 -27.22 -32.59 27.67
C LEU A 192 -27.54 -32.27 26.21
N GLN A 193 -28.15 -33.24 25.52
CA GLN A 193 -28.87 -33.03 24.27
C GLN A 193 -30.38 -33.12 24.50
N LYS A 194 -31.07 -32.15 23.88
CA LYS A 194 -32.47 -32.05 23.47
C LYS A 194 -33.51 -31.59 24.49
#